data_AF-Q4THY4-F1
#
_entry.id   AF-Q4THY4-F1
#
_cell.length_a   1.000
_cell.length_b   1.000
_cell.length_c   1.000
_cell.angle_alpha   90.00
_cell.angle_beta   90.00
_cell.angle_gamma   90.00
#
_symmetry.space_group_name_H-M   'P 1'
#
loop_
_entity.id
_entity.type
_entity.pdbx_description
1 polymer ?
#
loop_
_entity_poly.entity_id
_entity_poly.type
_entity_poly.pdbx_seq_one_letter_code
_entity_poly.pdbx_strand_id
1 'polypeptide(L)'
;MSPVSRRRNCILADEMGLGKTIQSITFLYEMYMKSIEGPFLVIAPLSTIPNWEREFRTWTQLNVVVYHGSQASRKTIQAYEMYYRDAQV
;
A
#
# COMPACT_ATOMS: atom_id res chain seq x y z
N MET A 1 -25.81 -3.98 8.49
CA MET A 1 -24.93 -5.10 8.08
C MET A 1 -23.49 -4.64 8.34
N SER A 2 -22.87 -5.05 9.44
CA SER A 2 -21.54 -4.54 9.85
C SER A 2 -20.48 -4.99 8.84
N PRO A 3 -19.75 -4.09 8.15
CA PRO A 3 -18.97 -4.47 6.97
C PRO A 3 -17.61 -5.10 7.29
N VAL A 4 -17.31 -5.45 8.54
CA VAL A 4 -16.05 -6.11 8.89
C VAL A 4 -16.34 -7.52 9.41
N SER A 5 -16.60 -8.41 8.46
CA SER A 5 -16.61 -9.85 8.67
C SER A 5 -15.26 -10.30 9.23
N ARG A 6 -15.25 -10.75 10.50
CA ARG A 6 -14.17 -11.44 11.23
C ARG A 6 -12.74 -10.92 10.95
N ARG A 7 -12.17 -10.13 11.89
CA ARG A 7 -10.75 -9.73 11.94
C ARG A 7 -9.82 -10.96 11.94
N ARG A 8 -9.49 -11.48 10.77
CA ARG A 8 -8.57 -12.61 10.56
C ARG A 8 -7.58 -12.20 9.49
N ASN A 9 -6.32 -12.55 9.73
CA ASN A 9 -5.25 -12.35 8.76
C ASN A 9 -5.39 -13.39 7.64
N CYS A 10 -5.03 -13.01 6.42
CA CYS A 10 -5.12 -13.87 5.23
C CYS A 10 -3.73 -14.11 4.64
N ILE A 11 -3.52 -15.29 4.07
CA ILE A 11 -2.32 -15.65 3.30
C ILE A 11 -2.78 -15.99 1.88
N LEU A 12 -2.26 -15.27 0.89
CA LEU A 12 -2.42 -15.56 -0.53
C LEU A 12 -1.27 -16.45 -0.98
N ALA A 13 -1.53 -17.75 -1.19
CA ALA A 13 -0.51 -18.76 -1.47
C ALA A 13 -0.66 -19.39 -2.87
N ASP A 14 -1.25 -18.66 -3.83
CA ASP A 14 -1.44 -19.15 -5.20
C ASP A 14 -0.12 -19.23 -5.99
N GLU A 15 -0.16 -19.91 -7.13
CA GLU A 15 0.96 -20.02 -8.07
C GLU A 15 1.50 -18.64 -8.49
N MET A 16 2.82 -18.56 -8.69
CA MET A 16 3.47 -17.35 -9.22
C MET A 16 2.88 -17.01 -10.61
N GLY A 17 2.66 -15.72 -10.88
CA GLY A 17 2.11 -15.27 -12.17
C GLY A 17 0.59 -15.15 -12.23
N LEU A 18 -0.18 -15.67 -11.27
CA LEU A 18 -1.65 -15.55 -11.24
C LEU A 18 -2.19 -14.15 -10.85
N GLY A 19 -1.33 -13.11 -10.87
CA GLY A 19 -1.78 -11.74 -10.59
C GLY A 19 -2.04 -11.42 -9.12
N LYS A 20 -1.41 -12.13 -8.17
CA LYS A 20 -1.54 -11.82 -6.72
C LYS A 20 -1.28 -10.35 -6.37
N THR A 21 -0.34 -9.72 -7.07
CA THR A 21 -0.04 -8.29 -6.92
C THR A 21 -1.26 -7.44 -7.27
N ILE A 22 -1.87 -7.64 -8.44
CA ILE A 22 -3.02 -6.86 -8.87
C ILE A 22 -4.24 -7.14 -8.00
N GLN A 23 -4.46 -8.39 -7.59
CA GLN A 23 -5.52 -8.74 -6.64
C GLN A 23 -5.38 -7.98 -5.32
N SER A 24 -4.16 -7.90 -4.78
CA SER A 24 -3.88 -7.17 -3.54
C SER A 24 -4.11 -5.66 -3.72
N ILE A 25 -3.67 -5.09 -4.84
CA ILE A 25 -3.85 -3.66 -5.15
C ILE A 25 -5.34 -3.32 -5.29
N THR A 26 -6.09 -4.11 -6.06
CA THR A 26 -7.53 -3.91 -6.25
C THR A 26 -8.28 -4.04 -4.93
N PHE A 27 -7.88 -4.98 -4.07
CA PHE A 27 -8.46 -5.10 -2.73
C PHE A 27 -8.24 -3.84 -1.88
N LEU A 28 -7.00 -3.31 -1.84
CA LEU A 28 -6.72 -2.05 -1.12
C LEU A 28 -7.51 -0.87 -1.69
N TYR A 29 -7.65 -0.80 -3.01
CA TYR A 29 -8.45 0.24 -3.66
C TYR A 29 -9.95 0.13 -3.32
N GLU A 30 -10.49 -1.08 -3.27
CA GLU A 30 -11.87 -1.31 -2.84
C GLU A 30 -12.10 -0.88 -1.38
N MET A 31 -11.12 -1.13 -0.49
CA MET A 31 -11.19 -0.64 0.89
C MET A 31 -11.21 0.88 0.95
N TYR A 32 -10.36 1.54 0.17
CA TYR A 32 -10.35 3.01 0.05
C TYR A 32 -11.69 3.55 -0.46
N MET A 33 -12.25 2.94 -1.52
CA MET A 33 -13.57 3.31 -2.06
C MET A 33 -14.73 3.11 -1.08
N LYS A 34 -14.57 2.22 -0.10
CA LYS A 34 -15.53 2.00 1.00
C LYS A 34 -15.29 2.94 2.20
N SER A 35 -14.53 4.03 2.00
CA SER A 35 -14.19 5.02 3.03
C SER A 35 -13.41 4.44 4.21
N ILE A 36 -12.70 3.32 4.01
CA ILE A 36 -11.69 2.85 4.95
C ILE A 36 -10.39 3.58 4.61
N GLU A 37 -10.30 4.80 5.11
CA GLU A 37 -9.16 5.70 4.90
C GLU A 37 -8.05 5.35 5.88
N GLY A 38 -6.90 4.96 5.38
CA GLY A 38 -5.72 4.73 6.21
C GLY A 38 -4.46 4.63 5.36
N PRO A 39 -3.27 4.88 5.93
CA PRO A 39 -2.05 4.52 5.25
C PRO A 39 -1.99 3.00 5.10
N PHE A 40 -2.04 2.50 3.87
CA PHE A 40 -1.83 1.09 3.56
C PHE A 40 -0.33 0.83 3.38
N LEU A 41 0.27 0.02 4.26
CA LEU A 41 1.68 -0.35 4.18
C LEU A 41 1.84 -1.63 3.36
N VAL A 42 2.61 -1.54 2.26
CA VAL A 42 3.04 -2.69 1.46
C VAL A 42 4.53 -2.90 1.64
N ILE A 43 4.93 -4.09 2.07
CA ILE A 43 6.34 -4.49 2.17
C ILE A 43 6.62 -5.51 1.07
N ALA A 44 7.63 -5.23 0.25
CA ALA A 44 8.03 -6.09 -0.85
C ALA A 44 9.57 -6.07 -1.01
N PRO A 45 10.17 -7.12 -1.62
CA PRO A 45 11.59 -7.10 -1.98
C PRO A 45 11.94 -5.90 -2.86
N LEU A 46 13.13 -5.33 -2.67
CA LEU A 46 13.59 -4.11 -3.37
C LEU A 46 13.46 -4.22 -4.90
N SER A 47 13.76 -5.40 -5.47
CA SER A 47 13.66 -5.67 -6.90
C SER A 47 12.23 -5.57 -7.45
N THR A 48 11.21 -5.73 -6.61
CA THR A 48 9.80 -5.74 -7.01
C THR A 48 9.10 -4.41 -6.76
N ILE A 49 9.69 -3.50 -5.98
CA ILE A 49 9.07 -2.19 -5.67
C ILE A 49 8.69 -1.40 -6.92
N PRO A 50 9.55 -1.27 -7.97
CA PRO A 50 9.17 -0.55 -9.18
C PRO A 50 7.96 -1.18 -9.90
N ASN A 51 7.81 -2.50 -9.80
CA ASN A 51 6.64 -3.18 -10.36
C ASN A 51 5.38 -2.84 -9.57
N TRP A 52 5.42 -2.91 -8.24
CA TRP A 52 4.31 -2.50 -7.38
C TRP A 52 3.87 -1.06 -7.63
N GLU A 53 4.82 -0.12 -7.68
CA GLU A 53 4.51 1.29 -7.96
C GLU A 53 3.80 1.45 -9.30
N ARG A 54 4.30 0.79 -10.36
CA ARG A 54 3.66 0.83 -11.68
C ARG A 54 2.23 0.34 -11.62
N GLU A 55 1.99 -0.85 -11.06
CA GLU A 55 0.64 -1.42 -10.97
C GLU A 55 -0.29 -0.52 -10.16
N PHE A 56 0.15 0.04 -9.04
CA PHE A 56 -0.67 0.97 -8.28
C PHE A 56 -1.07 2.21 -9.11
N ARG A 57 -0.12 2.81 -9.83
CA ARG A 57 -0.38 3.98 -10.69
C ARG A 57 -1.26 3.63 -11.90
N THR A 58 -1.17 2.40 -12.40
CA THR A 58 -1.98 1.93 -13.53
C THR A 58 -3.43 1.66 -13.13
N TRP A 59 -3.66 1.04 -11.96
CA TRP A 59 -4.97 0.49 -11.61
C TRP A 59 -5.73 1.28 -10.56
N THR A 60 -5.11 2.25 -9.90
CA THR A 60 -5.72 3.01 -8.80
C THR A 60 -5.43 4.50 -8.91
N GLN A 61 -6.22 5.30 -8.21
CA GLN A 61 -5.99 6.75 -8.04
C GLN A 61 -5.35 7.07 -6.68
N LEU A 62 -4.81 6.06 -5.99
CA LEU A 62 -4.20 6.24 -4.67
C LEU A 62 -2.86 6.98 -4.79
N ASN A 63 -2.57 7.85 -3.80
CA ASN A 63 -1.23 8.39 -3.65
C ASN A 63 -0.28 7.28 -3.19
N VAL A 64 0.76 6.99 -3.99
CA VAL A 64 1.75 5.96 -3.68
C VAL A 64 3.10 6.60 -3.38
N VAL A 65 3.56 6.42 -2.14
CA VAL A 65 4.83 6.92 -1.66
C VAL A 65 5.82 5.76 -1.55
N VAL A 66 6.87 5.80 -2.37
CA VAL A 66 7.89 4.77 -2.37
C VAL A 66 8.98 5.10 -1.34
N TYR A 67 8.99 4.34 -0.25
CA TYR A 67 9.93 4.54 0.86
C TYR A 67 11.22 3.71 0.70
N HIS A 68 12.14 4.15 -0.16
CA HIS A 68 13.48 3.56 -0.29
C HIS A 68 14.56 4.59 -0.62
N GLY A 69 15.83 4.15 -0.64
CA GLY A 69 16.98 5.00 -1.01
C GLY A 69 17.90 5.33 0.16
N SER A 70 18.75 6.35 -0.01
CA SER A 70 19.72 6.80 1.01
C SER A 70 19.04 7.36 2.27
N GLN A 71 19.82 7.55 3.34
CA GLN A 71 19.30 8.20 4.56
C GLN A 71 18.76 9.61 4.27
N ALA A 72 19.42 10.37 3.40
CA ALA A 72 18.95 11.70 2.99
C ALA A 72 17.61 11.60 2.24
N SER A 73 17.49 10.68 1.28
CA SER A 73 16.25 10.43 0.53
C SER A 73 15.09 10.09 1.46
N ARG A 74 15.31 9.20 2.44
CA ARG A 74 14.28 8.83 3.42
C ARG A 74 13.86 10.00 4.31
N LYS A 75 14.81 10.85 4.74
CA LYS A 75 14.50 12.08 5.51
C LYS A 75 13.62 13.04 4.71
N THR A 76 13.90 13.21 3.41
CA THR A 76 13.05 14.03 2.53
C THR A 76 11.64 13.46 2.44
N ILE A 77 11.50 12.15 2.20
CA ILE A 77 10.18 11.49 2.12
C ILE A 77 9.40 11.68 3.43
N GLN A 78 10.05 11.47 4.59
CA GLN A 78 9.42 11.68 5.89
C GLN A 78 8.95 13.13 6.10
N ALA A 79 9.75 14.10 5.64
CA ALA A 79 9.45 15.52 5.86
C ALA A 79 8.27 16.04 5.00
N TYR A 80 8.14 15.54 3.76
CA TYR A 80 7.25 16.10 2.75
C TYR A 80 6.09 15.19 2.30
N GLU A 81 6.23 13.86 2.39
CA GLU A 81 5.23 12.91 1.86
C GLU A 81 4.42 12.22 2.96
N MET A 82 4.93 12.17 4.20
CA MET A 82 4.21 11.58 5.34
C MET A 82 3.37 12.65 6.05
N TYR A 83 2.09 12.72 5.69
CA TYR A 83 1.12 13.67 6.26
C TYR A 83 0.65 13.34 7.68
N TYR A 84 0.79 12.08 8.12
CA TYR A 84 0.62 11.71 9.53
C TYR A 84 1.89 12.09 10.31
N ARG A 85 2.13 13.40 10.45
CA ARG A 85 2.92 13.88 11.60
C ARG A 85 2.07 13.56 12.82
N ASP A 86 2.71 13.03 13.86
CA ASP A 86 2.08 12.73 15.14
C ASP A 86 0.97 13.74 15.42
N ALA A 87 -0.27 13.25 15.55
CA ALA A 87 -1.25 14.00 16.31
C ALA A 87 -0.66 14.05 17.73
N GLN A 88 0.18 15.07 17.96
CA GLN A 88 0.69 15.39 19.28
C GLN A 88 -0.54 15.73 20.12
N VAL A 89 -0.97 14.75 20.90
CA VAL A 89 -1.75 14.95 22.12
C VAL A 89 -0.76 14.87 23.27
#